data_AF-A0AAW2KAD1-F1
#
_entry.id   AF-A0AAW2KAD1-F1
#
_cell.length_a   1.000
_cell.length_b   1.000
_cell.length_c   1.000
_cell.angle_alpha   90.00
_cell.angle_beta   90.00
_cell.angle_gamma   90.00
#
_symmetry.space_group_name_H-M   'P 1'
#
loop_
_entity.id
_entity.type
_entity.pdbx_description
1 polymer ?
#
loop_
_entity_poly.entity_id
_entity_poly.type
_entity_poly.pdbx_seq_one_letter_code
_entity_poly.pdbx_strand_id
1 'polypeptide(L)'
;MRFTYILPGWEGTASDSRILKNALGREDRLQIPRDGRFMLKSGIMAPYRSIRYHLKEYSTRSPENVEELFNLRHASLRNVIERVFVVLKKRFLIVVGGAEPHFPVDIVTQIILACCILHNYLMGVDPDESILEEVDEELRNAMRS
;
A
#
# COMPACT_ATOMS: atom_id res chain seq x y z
N MET A 1 -9.56 -3.00 5.14
CA MET A 1 -8.24 -3.32 4.52
C MET A 1 -7.31 -3.82 5.62
N ARG A 2 -6.51 -4.88 5.40
CA ARG A 2 -5.63 -5.49 6.44
C ARG A 2 -4.20 -5.67 5.93
N PHE A 3 -3.22 -5.53 6.81
CA PHE A 3 -1.81 -5.82 6.53
C PHE A 3 -1.54 -7.31 6.71
N THR A 4 -1.00 -7.96 5.70
CA THR A 4 -0.68 -9.41 5.74
C THR A 4 0.81 -9.68 5.94
N TYR A 5 1.66 -8.75 5.53
CA TYR A 5 3.11 -8.81 5.68
C TYR A 5 3.64 -7.39 5.89
N ILE A 6 4.52 -7.20 6.87
CA ILE A 6 5.11 -5.90 7.21
C ILE A 6 6.59 -6.12 7.42
N LEU A 7 7.43 -5.40 6.67
CA LEU A 7 8.88 -5.42 6.81
C LEU A 7 9.39 -4.01 7.12
N PRO A 8 9.45 -3.63 8.41
CA PRO A 8 9.90 -2.31 8.84
C PRO A 8 11.44 -2.25 8.99
N GLY A 9 11.97 -1.07 9.34
CA GLY A 9 13.38 -0.89 9.68
C GLY A 9 14.33 -0.66 8.50
N TRP A 10 13.79 -0.35 7.31
CA TRP A 10 14.60 0.00 6.15
C TRP A 10 14.88 1.50 6.08
N GLU A 11 16.11 1.84 5.71
CA GLU A 11 16.51 3.21 5.39
C GLU A 11 15.70 3.76 4.21
N GLY A 12 15.33 5.04 4.25
CA GLY A 12 14.55 5.68 3.18
C GLY A 12 15.24 5.71 1.80
N THR A 13 16.54 5.43 1.74
CA THR A 13 17.34 5.33 0.51
C THR A 13 17.45 3.91 -0.05
N ALA A 14 16.95 2.90 0.67
CA ALA A 14 17.01 1.52 0.21
C ALA A 14 16.16 1.31 -1.05
N SER A 15 16.70 0.60 -2.05
CA SER A 15 15.96 0.31 -3.27
C SER A 15 14.86 -0.73 -3.03
N ASP A 16 13.70 -0.54 -3.67
CA ASP A 16 12.57 -1.48 -3.61
C ASP A 16 12.99 -2.92 -3.95
N SER A 17 13.89 -3.07 -4.93
CA SER A 17 14.43 -4.38 -5.33
C SER A 17 15.22 -5.07 -4.21
N ARG A 18 15.94 -4.31 -3.38
CA ARG A 18 16.72 -4.83 -2.27
C ARG A 18 15.80 -5.25 -1.12
N ILE A 19 14.83 -4.40 -0.79
CA ILE A 19 13.81 -4.68 0.24
C ILE A 19 13.06 -5.96 -0.14
N LEU A 20 12.62 -6.04 -1.39
CA LEU A 20 11.88 -7.19 -1.91
C LEU A 20 12.70 -8.48 -1.91
N LYS A 21 13.95 -8.43 -2.38
CA LYS A 21 14.84 -9.61 -2.37
C LYS A 21 15.06 -10.11 -0.93
N ASN A 22 15.20 -9.19 0.02
CA ASN A 22 15.30 -9.55 1.43
C ASN A 22 13.99 -10.19 1.92
N ALA A 23 12.83 -9.57 1.65
CA ALA A 23 11.52 -10.10 2.05
C ALA A 23 11.25 -11.53 1.56
N LEU A 24 11.77 -11.90 0.37
CA LEU A 24 11.62 -13.25 -0.18
C LEU A 24 12.63 -14.29 0.36
N GLY A 25 13.77 -13.82 0.89
CA GLY A 25 14.88 -14.68 1.33
C GLY A 25 14.91 -14.99 2.82
N ARG A 26 14.02 -14.40 3.63
CA ARG A 26 13.97 -14.60 5.09
C ARG A 26 13.28 -15.90 5.48
N GLU A 27 13.42 -16.31 6.75
CA GLU A 27 12.66 -17.43 7.30
C GLU A 27 11.15 -17.10 7.36
N ASP A 28 10.81 -15.90 7.82
CA ASP A 28 9.49 -15.28 7.81
C ASP A 28 9.16 -14.63 6.45
N ARG A 29 9.50 -15.29 5.33
CA ARG A 29 9.37 -14.71 3.98
C ARG A 29 7.95 -14.31 3.61
N LEU A 30 7.86 -13.25 2.80
CA LEU A 30 6.66 -12.86 2.09
C LEU A 30 6.12 -14.04 1.26
N GLN A 31 4.88 -14.45 1.54
CA GLN A 31 4.18 -15.47 0.78
C GLN A 31 3.37 -14.81 -0.33
N ILE A 32 3.75 -15.05 -1.59
CA ILE A 32 3.00 -14.57 -2.75
C ILE A 32 1.96 -15.64 -3.13
N PRO A 33 0.65 -15.32 -3.11
CA PRO A 33 -0.38 -16.26 -3.55
C PRO A 33 -0.16 -16.68 -5.01
N ARG A 34 -0.23 -17.98 -5.29
CA ARG A 34 0.02 -18.53 -6.64
C ARG A 34 -1.09 -18.25 -7.65
N ASP A 35 -2.26 -17.78 -7.20
CA ASP A 35 -3.49 -17.70 -8.00
C ASP A 35 -3.66 -16.39 -8.81
N GLY A 36 -2.66 -15.51 -8.81
CA GLY A 36 -2.69 -14.29 -9.62
C GLY A 36 -2.46 -14.58 -11.10
N ARG A 37 -3.52 -14.62 -11.93
CA ARG A 37 -3.51 -14.96 -13.37
C ARG A 37 -2.71 -14.02 -14.31
N PHE A 38 -1.71 -13.29 -13.81
CA PHE A 38 -0.93 -12.32 -14.62
C PHE A 38 0.58 -12.32 -14.30
N MET A 39 1.15 -13.42 -13.80
CA MET A 39 2.56 -13.44 -13.37
C MET A 39 3.58 -13.40 -14.53
N LEU A 40 4.46 -12.40 -14.53
CA LEU A 40 5.82 -12.52 -15.10
C LEU A 40 6.74 -13.25 -14.09
N LYS A 41 7.90 -13.72 -14.56
CA LYS A 41 8.84 -14.72 -13.98
C LYS A 41 9.25 -14.61 -12.49
N SER A 42 8.71 -13.71 -11.68
CA SER A 42 8.97 -13.57 -10.25
C SER A 42 7.71 -13.39 -9.38
N GLY A 43 6.50 -13.47 -9.94
CA GLY A 43 5.25 -13.23 -9.20
C GLY A 43 5.00 -11.76 -8.85
N ILE A 44 5.78 -10.85 -9.44
CA ILE A 44 5.74 -9.41 -9.16
C ILE A 44 5.62 -8.67 -10.48
N MET A 45 4.60 -7.84 -10.58
CA MET A 45 4.18 -7.16 -11.79
C MET A 45 4.61 -5.70 -11.74
N ALA A 46 5.29 -5.24 -12.78
CA ALA A 46 5.54 -3.82 -13.02
C ALA A 46 4.57 -3.34 -14.11
N PRO A 47 4.10 -2.08 -14.05
CA PRO A 47 3.27 -1.53 -15.11
C PRO A 47 4.02 -1.46 -16.45
N TYR A 48 3.27 -1.53 -17.55
CA TYR A 48 3.80 -1.26 -18.88
C TYR A 48 4.26 0.20 -18.95
N ARG A 49 5.51 0.38 -19.38
CA ARG A 49 6.11 1.72 -19.55
C ARG A 49 5.55 2.39 -20.80
N SER A 50 5.48 3.72 -20.76
CA SER A 50 4.99 4.54 -21.88
C SER A 50 3.53 4.29 -22.28
N ILE A 51 2.77 3.64 -21.40
CA ILE A 51 1.33 3.43 -21.50
C ILE A 51 0.66 4.22 -20.37
N ARG A 52 -0.58 4.70 -20.59
CA ARG A 52 -1.38 5.37 -19.55
C ARG A 52 -1.40 4.54 -18.27
N TYR A 53 -1.43 5.20 -17.11
CA TYR A 53 -1.31 4.52 -15.82
C TYR A 53 -2.12 5.17 -14.71
N HIS A 54 -2.29 6.50 -14.72
CA HIS A 54 -2.98 7.19 -13.65
C HIS A 54 -4.49 6.98 -13.75
N LEU A 55 -5.15 6.65 -12.64
CA LEU A 55 -6.59 6.37 -12.60
C LEU A 55 -7.44 7.51 -13.20
N LYS A 56 -7.00 8.77 -13.03
CA LYS A 56 -7.67 9.95 -13.61
C LYS A 56 -7.74 9.91 -15.13
N GLU A 57 -6.74 9.34 -15.80
CA GLU A 57 -6.69 9.20 -17.28
C GLU A 57 -7.75 8.23 -17.82
N TYR A 58 -8.33 7.40 -16.95
CA TYR A 58 -9.37 6.43 -17.27
C TYR A 58 -10.78 6.88 -16.86
N SER A 59 -10.92 8.06 -16.24
CA SER A 59 -12.23 8.59 -15.81
C SER A 59 -13.12 9.01 -16.97
N THR A 60 -12.51 9.46 -18.08
CA THR A 60 -13.21 9.94 -19.28
C THR A 60 -13.13 8.96 -20.45
N ARG A 61 -12.12 8.09 -20.47
CA ARG A 61 -11.87 7.16 -21.58
C ARG A 61 -11.49 5.78 -21.04
N SER A 62 -12.22 4.76 -21.51
CA SER A 62 -11.93 3.38 -21.16
C SER A 62 -10.56 2.93 -21.71
N PRO A 63 -9.93 1.90 -21.12
CA PRO A 63 -8.73 1.27 -21.68
C PRO A 63 -8.99 0.78 -23.10
N GLU A 64 -8.04 1.01 -24.01
CA GLU A 64 -8.18 0.68 -25.43
C GLU A 64 -7.52 -0.64 -25.81
N ASN A 65 -6.53 -1.05 -25.02
CA ASN A 65 -5.74 -2.24 -25.29
C ASN A 65 -5.47 -3.01 -23.98
N VAL A 66 -4.92 -4.21 -24.14
CA VAL A 66 -4.64 -5.12 -23.02
C VAL A 66 -3.60 -4.56 -22.04
N GLU A 67 -2.65 -3.74 -22.52
CA GLU A 67 -1.61 -3.12 -21.69
C GLU A 67 -2.18 -1.99 -20.82
N GLU A 68 -3.07 -1.17 -21.38
CA GLU A 68 -3.81 -0.16 -20.63
C GLU A 68 -4.76 -0.79 -19.61
N LEU A 69 -5.43 -1.88 -19.97
CA LEU A 69 -6.28 -2.61 -19.03
C LEU A 69 -5.46 -3.18 -17.86
N PHE A 70 -4.26 -3.69 -18.15
CA PHE A 70 -3.33 -4.14 -17.14
C PHE A 70 -2.87 -2.99 -16.24
N ASN A 71 -2.45 -1.87 -16.82
CA ASN A 71 -2.00 -0.69 -16.07
C ASN A 71 -3.12 -0.10 -15.20
N LEU A 72 -4.36 -0.02 -15.70
CA LEU A 72 -5.53 0.39 -14.92
C LEU A 72 -5.75 -0.51 -13.70
N ARG A 73 -5.69 -1.84 -13.87
CA ARG A 73 -5.82 -2.79 -12.77
C ARG A 73 -4.67 -2.67 -11.78
N HIS A 74 -3.45 -2.53 -12.28
CA HIS A 74 -2.27 -2.32 -11.44
C HIS A 74 -2.38 -1.03 -10.62
N ALA A 75 -2.76 0.08 -11.24
CA ALA A 75 -2.97 1.37 -10.56
C ALA A 75 -4.11 1.30 -9.53
N SER A 76 -5.19 0.57 -9.84
CA SER A 76 -6.31 0.36 -8.91
C SER A 76 -5.87 -0.42 -7.67
N LEU A 77 -5.07 -1.49 -7.85
CA LEU A 77 -4.47 -2.23 -6.73
C LEU A 77 -3.53 -1.36 -5.91
N ARG A 78 -2.68 -0.56 -6.58
CA ARG A 78 -1.79 0.40 -5.90
C ARG A 78 -2.58 1.42 -5.07
N ASN A 79 -3.68 1.94 -5.60
CA ASN A 79 -4.55 2.88 -4.88
C ASN A 79 -5.14 2.26 -3.60
N VAL A 80 -5.50 0.97 -3.62
CA VAL A 80 -5.92 0.26 -2.40
C VAL A 80 -4.79 0.22 -1.37
N ILE A 81 -3.55 -0.02 -1.78
CA ILE A 81 -2.38 -0.03 -0.88
C ILE A 81 -2.18 1.36 -0.25
N GLU A 82 -2.18 2.41 -1.07
CA GLU A 82 -2.02 3.79 -0.62
C GLU A 82 -3.13 4.19 0.37
N ARG A 83 -4.38 3.82 0.09
CA ARG A 83 -5.53 3.96 1.01
C ARG A 83 -5.28 3.36 2.39
N VAL A 84 -4.76 2.14 2.47
CA VAL A 84 -4.50 1.51 3.78
C VAL A 84 -3.54 2.36 4.62
N PHE A 85 -2.50 2.91 3.98
CA PHE A 85 -1.52 3.74 4.69
C PHE A 85 -2.11 5.09 5.13
N VAL A 86 -2.99 5.70 4.35
CA VAL A 86 -3.70 6.92 4.75
C VAL A 86 -4.61 6.65 5.94
N VAL A 87 -5.39 5.56 5.90
CA VAL A 87 -6.24 5.13 7.02
C VAL A 87 -5.41 4.88 8.28
N LEU A 88 -4.28 4.20 8.15
CA LEU A 88 -3.38 3.93 9.27
C LEU A 88 -2.87 5.22 9.91
N LYS A 89 -2.47 6.20 9.08
CA LYS A 89 -2.01 7.53 9.53
C LYS A 89 -3.10 8.33 10.23
N LYS A 90 -4.32 8.34 9.71
CA LYS A 90 -5.46 9.03 10.36
C LYS A 90 -5.83 8.37 11.68
N ARG A 91 -5.87 7.03 11.71
CA ARG A 91 -6.21 6.25 12.93
C ARG A 91 -5.16 6.42 14.03
N PHE A 92 -3.87 6.47 13.66
CA PHE A 92 -2.77 6.57 14.60
C PHE A 92 -1.92 7.80 14.32
N LEU A 93 -2.31 8.94 14.91
CA LEU A 93 -1.60 10.22 14.73
C LEU A 93 -0.11 10.17 15.12
N ILE A 94 0.28 9.23 15.99
CA ILE A 94 1.69 8.97 16.33
C ILE A 94 2.55 8.60 15.10
N VAL A 95 1.93 8.07 14.04
CA VAL A 95 2.59 7.76 12.76
C VAL A 95 2.84 9.03 11.93
N VAL A 96 2.07 10.09 12.15
CA VAL A 96 2.13 11.36 11.37
C VAL A 96 3.09 12.38 11.99
N GLY A 97 3.45 12.23 13.27
CA GLY A 97 4.71 12.74 13.82
C GLY A 97 4.93 14.26 13.77
N GLY A 98 3.88 15.08 13.91
CA GLY A 98 4.00 16.54 14.01
C GLY A 98 4.40 17.07 15.40
N ALA A 99 4.49 16.21 16.42
CA ALA A 99 4.92 16.58 17.77
C ALA A 99 6.02 15.60 18.22
N GLU A 100 7.25 16.11 18.29
CA GLU A 100 8.48 15.37 18.59
C GLU A 100 8.35 14.51 19.85
N PRO A 101 8.69 13.21 19.73
CA PRO A 101 10.03 12.81 20.15
C PRO A 101 10.84 12.22 19.00
N HIS A 102 12.15 12.53 18.97
CA HIS A 102 13.13 11.88 18.11
C HIS A 102 13.33 10.42 18.55
N PHE A 103 12.39 9.55 18.20
CA PHE A 103 12.49 8.13 18.50
C PHE A 103 13.60 7.49 17.66
N PRO A 104 14.43 6.60 18.25
CA PRO A 104 15.33 5.75 17.49
C PRO A 104 14.56 4.92 16.45
N VAL A 105 15.22 4.54 15.35
CA VAL A 105 14.62 3.76 14.24
C VAL A 105 13.97 2.47 14.74
N ASP A 106 14.55 1.82 15.74
CA ASP A 106 14.01 0.60 16.34
C ASP A 106 12.66 0.85 17.04
N ILE A 107 12.52 1.98 17.73
CA ILE A 107 11.28 2.37 18.41
C ILE A 107 10.22 2.73 17.39
N VAL A 108 10.56 3.51 16.35
CA VAL A 108 9.62 3.82 15.26
C VAL A 108 9.15 2.54 14.59
N THR A 109 10.06 1.59 14.35
CA THR A 109 9.75 0.28 13.78
C THR A 109 8.73 -0.48 14.64
N GLN A 110 8.93 -0.52 15.96
CA GLN A 110 7.98 -1.16 16.88
C GLN A 110 6.62 -0.45 16.91
N ILE A 111 6.60 0.88 16.89
CA ILE A 111 5.36 1.67 16.83
C ILE A 111 4.57 1.32 15.56
N ILE A 112 5.23 1.31 14.39
CA ILE A 112 4.58 0.98 13.11
C ILE A 112 4.00 -0.44 13.15
N LEU A 113 4.76 -1.42 13.65
CA LEU A 113 4.27 -2.80 13.80
C LEU A 113 3.05 -2.87 14.72
N ALA A 114 3.10 -2.22 15.88
CA ALA A 114 1.99 -2.18 16.83
C ALA A 114 0.74 -1.55 16.20
N CYS A 115 0.89 -0.42 15.50
CA CYS A 115 -0.21 0.23 14.79
C CYS A 115 -0.85 -0.68 13.74
N CYS A 116 -0.05 -1.39 12.93
CA CYS A 116 -0.60 -2.32 11.94
C CYS A 116 -1.33 -3.52 12.56
N ILE A 117 -0.81 -4.06 13.68
CA ILE A 117 -1.46 -5.16 14.40
C ILE A 117 -2.79 -4.70 15.00
N LEU A 118 -2.79 -3.54 15.68
CA LEU A 118 -4.00 -2.95 16.26
C LEU A 118 -5.03 -2.60 15.17
N HIS A 119 -4.58 -2.05 14.05
CA HIS A 119 -5.45 -1.82 12.88
C HIS A 119 -6.12 -3.10 12.42
N ASN A 120 -5.36 -4.18 12.24
CA ASN A 120 -5.90 -5.47 11.80
C ASN A 120 -6.92 -6.05 12.80
N TYR A 121 -6.63 -5.93 14.10
CA TYR A 121 -7.54 -6.35 15.17
C TYR A 121 -8.85 -5.56 15.14
N LEU A 122 -8.78 -4.23 15.09
CA LEU A 122 -9.95 -3.35 15.03
C LEU A 122 -10.79 -3.62 13.78
N MET A 123 -10.15 -3.83 12.62
CA MET A 123 -10.85 -4.25 11.39
C MET A 123 -11.56 -5.61 11.49
N GLY A 124 -11.36 -6.39 12.55
CA GLY A 124 -12.07 -7.64 12.81
C GLY A 124 -13.18 -7.52 13.86
N VAL A 125 -13.06 -6.55 14.78
CA VAL A 125 -13.96 -6.40 15.93
C VAL A 125 -14.90 -5.21 15.78
N ASP A 126 -14.35 -4.06 15.37
CA ASP A 126 -15.06 -2.80 15.23
C ASP A 126 -14.45 -1.98 14.08
N PRO A 127 -14.84 -2.27 12.83
CA PRO A 127 -14.34 -1.55 11.68
C PRO A 127 -14.93 -0.13 11.69
N ASP A 128 -14.11 0.85 12.08
CA ASP A 128 -14.47 2.26 11.95
C ASP A 128 -14.64 2.64 10.47
N GLU A 129 -15.89 2.60 10.01
CA GLU A 129 -16.29 2.92 8.64
C GLU A 129 -16.14 4.42 8.34
N SER A 130 -16.25 5.28 9.35
CA SER A 130 -16.17 6.73 9.16
C SER A 130 -14.80 7.17 8.64
N ILE A 131 -13.71 6.60 9.17
CA ILE A 131 -12.35 6.87 8.69
C ILE A 131 -12.16 6.35 7.26
N LEU A 132 -12.79 5.21 6.91
CA LEU A 132 -12.72 4.65 5.57
C LEU A 132 -13.44 5.54 4.56
N GLU A 133 -14.63 6.03 4.91
CA GLU A 133 -15.42 6.94 4.09
C GLU A 133 -14.72 8.28 3.89
N GLU A 134 -14.16 8.86 4.95
CA GLU A 134 -13.39 10.11 4.90
C GLU A 134 -12.20 9.99 3.92
N VAL A 135 -11.40 8.93 4.03
CA VAL A 135 -10.27 8.68 3.11
C VAL A 135 -10.76 8.46 1.68
N ASP A 136 -11.87 7.75 1.50
CA ASP A 136 -12.44 7.50 0.18
C ASP A 136 -13.00 8.79 -0.46
N GLU A 137 -13.50 9.73 0.34
CA GLU A 137 -13.90 11.05 -0.11
C GLU A 137 -12.69 11.93 -0.46
N GLU A 138 -11.67 12.00 0.39
CA GLU A 138 -10.43 12.74 0.14
C GLU A 138 -9.75 12.29 -1.17
N LEU A 139 -9.67 10.97 -1.40
CA LEU A 139 -9.06 10.44 -2.62
C LEU A 139 -9.94 10.66 -3.86
N ARG A 140 -11.28 10.57 -3.72
CA ARG A 140 -12.19 10.96 -4.81
C ARG A 140 -12.02 12.42 -5.17
N ASN A 141 -11.82 13.30 -4.20
CA ASN A 141 -11.60 14.72 -4.41
C ASN A 141 -10.24 14.99 -5.07
N ALA A 142 -9.17 14.32 -4.62
CA ALA A 142 -7.85 14.39 -5.23
C ALA A 142 -7.81 13.86 -6.68
N MET A 143 -8.67 12.89 -7.03
CA MET A 143 -8.81 12.42 -8.40
C MET A 143 -9.60 13.38 -9.31
N ARG A 144 -10.43 14.27 -8.73
CA ARG A 144 -11.24 15.26 -9.45
C ARG A 144 -10.52 16.59 -9.66
N SER A 145 -9.67 17.01 -8.74
CA SER A 145 -8.75 18.16 -8.89
C SER A 145 -7.67 17.85 -9.92
#